data_AF-A0A2V8AC20-F1
#
_entry.id   AF-A0A2V8AC20-F1
#
_cell.length_a   1.000
_cell.length_b   1.000
_cell.length_c   1.000
_cell.angle_alpha   90.00
_cell.angle_beta   90.00
_cell.angle_gamma   90.00
#
_symmetry.space_group_name_H-M   'P 1'
#
loop_
_entity.id
_entity.type
_entity.pdbx_description
1 polymer ?
#
loop_
_entity_poly.entity_id
_entity_poly.type
_entity_poly.pdbx_seq_one_letter_code
_entity_poly.pdbx_strand_id
1 'polypeptide(L)'
;MMSQDWFADEIAIDFPSVISAVERMRDAFLGVADDGVLQAEVSLSPREAIAGHVVPLEVPVRSTCSRCGGRGESWTERCHVCCGTGDAEFRHTVRVSVPPGVADGARFRFRLTSPDSSSVRVEVRIAVRPAAI
;
A
#
# COMPACT_ATOMS: atom_id res chain seq x y z
N MET A 1 -12.09 -46.53 -34.81
CA MET A 1 -10.62 -46.54 -34.71
C MET A 1 -10.19 -45.16 -34.24
N MET A 2 -9.78 -45.08 -32.97
CA MET A 2 -8.96 -44.04 -32.31
C MET A 2 -9.46 -42.59 -32.37
N SER A 3 -10.32 -42.23 -31.42
CA SER A 3 -10.55 -40.83 -31.01
C SER A 3 -9.84 -40.60 -29.68
N GLN A 4 -9.19 -39.45 -29.58
CA GLN A 4 -8.19 -39.09 -28.58
C GLN A 4 -8.81 -38.79 -27.21
N ASP A 5 -8.85 -39.78 -26.34
CA ASP A 5 -9.01 -39.61 -24.89
C ASP A 5 -7.63 -39.68 -24.20
N TRP A 6 -6.71 -38.76 -24.55
CA TRP A 6 -5.31 -38.80 -24.06
C TRP A 6 -4.88 -37.57 -23.22
N PHE A 7 -5.75 -36.59 -22.96
CA PHE A 7 -5.38 -35.41 -22.16
C PHE A 7 -6.33 -35.14 -20.99
N ALA A 8 -6.70 -36.19 -20.25
CA ALA A 8 -7.41 -36.05 -18.96
C ALA A 8 -6.61 -36.54 -17.75
N ASP A 9 -5.32 -36.87 -17.92
CA ASP A 9 -4.36 -37.17 -16.85
C ASP A 9 -3.41 -35.99 -16.59
N GLU A 10 -3.89 -34.75 -16.75
CA GLU A 10 -3.17 -33.61 -16.19
C GLU A 10 -3.42 -33.63 -14.68
N ILE A 11 -2.54 -34.34 -13.96
CA ILE A 11 -2.41 -34.18 -12.51
C ILE A 11 -2.04 -32.70 -12.31
N ALA A 12 -3.04 -31.87 -12.06
CA ALA A 12 -2.83 -30.56 -11.48
C ALA A 12 -2.21 -30.81 -10.11
N ILE A 13 -0.87 -30.86 -10.05
CA ILE A 13 -0.17 -30.83 -8.78
C ILE A 13 -0.27 -29.39 -8.30
N ASP A 14 -1.43 -29.06 -7.74
CA ASP A 14 -1.57 -27.92 -6.86
C ASP A 14 -0.62 -28.19 -5.70
N PHE A 15 0.55 -27.56 -5.77
CA PHE A 15 1.43 -27.43 -4.64
C PHE A 15 0.99 -26.16 -3.91
N PRO A 16 0.05 -26.21 -2.94
CA PRO A 16 -0.30 -25.05 -2.15
C PRO A 16 0.91 -24.41 -1.47
N SER A 17 1.99 -25.19 -1.29
CA SER A 17 3.28 -24.76 -0.74
C SER A 17 4.14 -23.92 -1.69
N VAL A 18 3.97 -24.03 -3.01
CA VAL A 18 4.80 -23.27 -3.99
C VAL A 18 4.08 -22.06 -4.57
N ILE A 19 2.77 -21.92 -4.37
CA ILE A 19 2.00 -20.75 -4.85
C ILE A 19 2.65 -19.46 -4.34
N SER A 20 2.92 -19.37 -3.04
CA SER A 20 3.58 -18.21 -2.45
C SER A 20 5.02 -18.02 -2.93
N ALA A 21 5.73 -19.09 -3.27
CA ALA A 21 7.10 -19.01 -3.79
C ALA A 21 7.13 -18.51 -5.25
N VAL A 22 6.21 -19.00 -6.08
CA VAL A 22 6.04 -18.60 -7.49
C VAL A 22 5.50 -17.17 -7.56
N GLU A 23 4.53 -16.80 -6.71
CA GLU A 23 4.06 -15.41 -6.62
C GLU A 23 5.18 -14.47 -6.19
N ARG A 24 6.02 -14.84 -5.21
CA ARG A 24 7.20 -14.03 -4.84
C ARG A 24 8.23 -13.94 -5.95
N MET A 25 8.47 -15.01 -6.70
CA MET A 25 9.37 -14.95 -7.87
C MET A 25 8.78 -14.03 -8.93
N ARG A 26 7.47 -14.11 -9.18
CA ARG A 26 6.78 -13.20 -10.10
C ARG A 26 6.86 -11.76 -9.61
N ASP A 27 6.66 -11.50 -8.32
CA ASP A 27 6.75 -10.15 -7.74
C ASP A 27 8.19 -9.62 -7.72
N ALA A 28 9.18 -10.45 -7.39
CA ALA A 28 10.58 -10.04 -7.37
C ALA A 28 11.14 -9.74 -8.78
N PHE A 29 10.64 -10.41 -9.82
CA PHE A 29 11.10 -10.22 -11.20
C PHE A 29 10.22 -9.28 -12.04
N LEU A 30 8.90 -9.28 -11.82
CA LEU A 30 7.90 -8.51 -12.60
C LEU A 30 7.04 -7.60 -11.75
N GLY A 31 7.11 -7.69 -10.41
CA GLY A 31 6.37 -6.85 -9.50
C GLY A 31 6.84 -5.41 -9.67
N VAL A 32 6.01 -4.64 -10.36
CA VAL A 32 6.01 -3.19 -10.26
C VAL A 32 5.79 -2.94 -8.78
N ALA A 33 6.84 -2.53 -8.06
CA ALA A 33 6.70 -2.07 -6.68
C ALA A 33 5.48 -1.16 -6.65
N ASP A 34 4.50 -1.51 -5.80
CA ASP A 34 3.25 -0.78 -5.69
C ASP A 34 3.59 0.62 -5.16
N ASP A 35 4.05 1.51 -6.05
CA ASP A 35 4.11 2.94 -5.91
C ASP A 35 2.66 3.46 -5.96
N GLY A 36 1.80 2.86 -5.13
CA GLY A 36 0.41 3.24 -4.99
C GLY A 36 0.36 4.73 -4.70
N VAL A 37 -0.27 5.49 -5.58
CA VAL A 37 -0.45 6.92 -5.37
C VAL A 37 -1.58 7.08 -4.36
N LEU A 38 -1.24 7.42 -3.12
CA LEU A 38 -2.26 7.75 -2.12
C LEU A 38 -2.77 9.16 -2.38
N GLN A 39 -4.02 9.26 -2.82
CA GLN A 39 -4.70 10.56 -2.97
C GLN A 39 -5.46 10.88 -1.69
N ALA A 40 -5.02 11.91 -0.97
CA ALA A 40 -5.68 12.40 0.23
C ALA A 40 -6.33 13.76 -0.06
N GLU A 41 -7.62 13.89 0.22
CA GLU A 41 -8.31 15.19 0.21
C GLU A 41 -8.33 15.75 1.63
N VAL A 42 -7.80 16.95 1.80
CA VAL A 42 -7.73 17.66 3.07
C VAL A 42 -8.65 18.87 3.00
N SER A 43 -9.70 18.85 3.81
CA SER A 43 -10.59 20.00 3.99
C SER A 43 -10.02 20.94 5.06
N LEU A 44 -9.77 22.19 4.69
CA LEU A 44 -9.36 23.26 5.60
C LEU A 44 -10.43 24.34 5.66
N SER A 45 -10.59 24.95 6.83
CA SER A 45 -11.38 26.18 6.95
C SER A 45 -10.61 27.38 6.38
N PRO A 46 -11.29 28.48 6.00
CA PRO A 46 -10.62 29.69 5.52
C PRO A 46 -9.62 30.26 6.53
N ARG A 47 -9.92 30.18 7.83
CA ARG A 47 -9.02 30.65 8.89
C ARG A 47 -7.74 29.80 8.97
N GLU A 48 -7.86 28.49 8.84
CA GLU A 48 -6.72 27.56 8.85
C GLU A 48 -5.85 27.69 7.59
N ALA A 49 -6.46 27.90 6.42
CA ALA A 49 -5.73 28.12 5.17
C ALA A 49 -4.88 29.40 5.20
N ILE A 50 -5.35 30.46 5.87
CA ILE A 50 -4.62 31.73 6.00
C ILE A 50 -3.53 31.64 7.07
N ALA A 51 -3.82 31.05 8.23
CA ALA A 51 -2.86 30.95 9.33
C ALA A 51 -1.75 29.90 9.08
N GLY A 52 -2.02 28.92 8.21
CA GLY A 52 -1.21 27.71 8.10
C GLY A 52 -1.62 26.71 9.18
N HIS A 53 -1.77 25.45 8.79
CA HIS A 53 -2.21 24.39 9.70
C HIS A 53 -1.41 23.10 9.46
N VAL A 54 -1.17 22.34 10.52
CA VAL A 54 -0.46 21.06 10.44
C VAL A 54 -1.50 19.96 10.48
N VAL A 55 -1.69 19.29 9.35
CA VAL A 55 -2.69 18.22 9.22
C VAL A 55 -2.02 16.87 9.47
N PRO A 56 -2.48 16.10 10.46
CA PRO A 56 -2.05 14.72 10.63
C PRO A 56 -2.73 13.85 9.56
N LEU A 57 -1.95 13.26 8.67
CA LEU A 57 -2.41 12.33 7.66
C LEU A 57 -2.02 10.91 8.04
N GLU A 58 -2.98 9.99 8.01
CA GLU A 58 -2.71 8.57 8.12
C GLU A 58 -2.40 8.00 6.74
N VAL A 59 -1.16 7.54 6.55
CA VAL A 59 -0.71 6.94 5.31
C VAL A 59 -0.57 5.43 5.52
N PRO A 60 -1.33 4.58 4.82
CA PRO A 60 -1.07 3.15 4.80
C PRO A 60 0.27 2.91 4.09
N VAL A 61 1.22 2.31 4.79
CA VAL A 61 2.51 1.87 4.25
C VAL A 61 2.58 0.35 4.37
N ARG A 62 2.97 -0.32 3.28
CA ARG A 62 3.29 -1.75 3.33
C ARG A 62 4.74 -1.92 3.73
N SER A 63 4.96 -2.67 4.79
CA SER A 63 6.29 -3.07 5.22
C SER A 63 6.36 -4.58 5.33
N THR A 64 7.59 -5.10 5.36
CA THR A 64 7.79 -6.53 5.55
C THR A 64 7.18 -6.96 6.87
N CYS A 65 6.50 -8.11 6.87
CA CYS A 65 5.86 -8.59 8.10
C CYS A 65 6.94 -8.96 9.12
N SER A 66 7.03 -8.21 10.21
CA SER A 66 8.01 -8.43 11.29
C SER A 66 7.95 -9.81 11.93
N ARG A 67 6.78 -10.48 11.87
CA ARG A 67 6.58 -11.80 12.46
C ARG A 67 7.16 -12.94 11.65
N CYS A 68 7.02 -12.89 10.32
CA CYS A 68 7.54 -13.94 9.43
C CYS A 68 8.81 -13.50 8.68
N GLY A 69 9.19 -12.22 8.77
CA GLY A 69 10.32 -11.64 8.04
C GLY A 69 10.14 -11.74 6.53
N GLY A 70 8.93 -11.50 6.01
CA GLY A 70 8.65 -11.63 4.58
C GLY A 70 8.30 -13.04 4.09
N ARG A 71 8.46 -14.07 4.93
CA ARG A 71 8.24 -15.47 4.51
C ARG A 71 6.77 -15.88 4.35
N GLY A 72 5.81 -15.11 4.83
CA GLY A 72 4.37 -15.46 4.79
C GLY A 72 3.99 -16.67 5.66
N GLU A 73 4.94 -17.45 6.14
CA GLU A 73 4.76 -18.63 6.96
C GLU A 73 5.60 -18.56 8.25
N SER A 74 5.04 -19.09 9.33
CA SER A 74 5.75 -19.32 10.58
C SER A 74 5.75 -20.81 10.86
N TRP A 75 6.94 -21.41 10.80
CA TRP A 75 7.19 -22.84 11.03
C TRP A 75 6.59 -23.78 9.98
N THR A 76 5.27 -24.03 10.04
CA THR A 76 4.53 -24.90 9.10
C THR A 76 3.13 -24.34 8.82
N GLU A 77 2.76 -23.24 9.47
CA GLU A 77 1.45 -22.61 9.33
C GLU A 77 1.59 -21.23 8.68
N ARG A 78 0.53 -20.80 7.99
CA ARG A 78 0.46 -19.44 7.43
C ARG A 78 0.58 -18.42 8.55
N CYS A 79 1.38 -17.39 8.33
CA CYS A 79 1.53 -16.32 9.31
C CYS A 79 0.18 -15.61 9.44
N HIS A 80 -0.39 -15.59 10.64
CA HIS A 80 -1.70 -14.99 10.90
C HIS A 80 -1.68 -13.45 10.95
N VAL A 81 -0.49 -12.84 10.91
CA VAL A 81 -0.35 -11.37 10.83
C VAL A 81 -0.46 -10.88 9.40
N CYS A 82 0.18 -11.56 8.45
CA CYS A 82 0.11 -11.23 7.03
C CYS A 82 -0.75 -12.20 6.23
N CYS A 83 -1.41 -13.16 6.86
CA CYS A 83 -2.24 -14.20 6.24
C CYS A 83 -1.59 -14.98 5.08
N GLY A 84 -0.26 -15.08 5.04
CA GLY A 84 0.48 -15.73 3.94
C GLY A 84 1.17 -14.77 2.97
N THR A 85 0.85 -13.47 3.00
CA THR A 85 1.32 -12.49 2.01
C THR A 85 2.79 -12.14 2.18
N GLY A 86 3.33 -12.16 3.40
CA GLY A 86 4.71 -11.77 3.69
C GLY A 86 4.87 -10.27 4.01
N ASP A 87 3.92 -9.44 3.57
CA ASP A 87 3.84 -8.02 3.88
C ASP A 87 2.69 -7.71 4.83
N ALA A 88 2.88 -6.71 5.67
CA ALA A 88 1.85 -6.20 6.55
C ALA A 88 1.66 -4.69 6.29
N GLU A 89 0.39 -4.26 6.27
CA GLU A 89 0.04 -2.85 6.13
C GLU A 89 0.03 -2.19 7.51
N PHE A 90 0.82 -1.12 7.65
CA PHE A 90 0.89 -0.29 8.85
C PHE A 90 0.44 1.12 8.51
N ARG A 91 -0.29 1.77 9.44
CA ARG A 91 -0.67 3.17 9.27
C ARG A 91 0.39 4.06 9.87
N HIS A 92 1.06 4.85 9.04
CA HIS A 92 2.04 5.82 9.47
C HIS A 92 1.41 7.22 9.50
N THR A 93 1.38 7.86 10.68
CA THR A 93 0.83 9.21 10.84
C THR A 93 1.89 10.25 10.47
N VAL A 94 1.75 10.88 9.31
CA VAL A 94 2.62 11.95 8.83
C VAL A 94 2.00 13.30 9.13
N ARG A 95 2.77 14.22 9.72
CA ARG A 95 2.33 15.59 9.96
C ARG A 95 2.74 16.44 8.77
N VAL A 96 1.78 16.80 7.92
CA VAL A 96 2.04 17.66 6.77
C VAL A 96 1.75 19.10 7.19
N SER A 97 2.80 19.94 7.17
CA SER A 97 2.66 21.37 7.42
C SER A 97 2.18 22.06 6.15
N VAL A 98 0.97 22.61 6.19
CA VAL A 98 0.43 23.44 5.11
C VAL A 98 0.85 24.88 5.36
N PRO A 99 1.59 25.51 4.41
CA PRO A 99 2.02 26.89 4.57
C PRO A 99 0.83 27.86 4.55
N PRO A 100 0.96 29.04 5.20
CA PRO A 100 -0.08 30.06 5.22
C PRO A 100 -0.34 30.62 3.82
N GLY A 101 -1.60 30.95 3.53
CA GLY A 101 -2.02 31.54 2.26
C GLY A 101 -2.25 30.52 1.14
N VAL A 102 -2.49 29.25 1.49
CA VAL A 102 -2.81 28.23 0.51
C VAL A 102 -4.18 28.47 -0.12
N ALA A 103 -4.25 28.40 -1.45
CA ALA A 103 -5.51 28.53 -2.19
C ALA A 103 -6.23 27.17 -2.32
N ASP A 104 -7.54 27.23 -2.54
CA ASP A 104 -8.33 26.06 -2.91
C ASP A 104 -7.77 25.38 -4.16
N GLY A 105 -7.71 24.04 -4.15
CA GLY A 105 -7.17 23.24 -5.25
C GLY A 105 -5.65 23.09 -5.24
N ALA A 106 -4.94 23.58 -4.21
CA ALA A 106 -3.51 23.35 -4.08
C ALA A 106 -3.18 21.85 -3.99
N ARG A 107 -2.10 21.44 -4.64
CA ARG A 107 -1.65 20.04 -4.70
C ARG A 107 -0.24 19.92 -4.15
N PHE A 108 -0.08 19.08 -3.14
CA PHE A 108 1.22 18.75 -2.58
C PHE A 108 1.56 17.32 -2.94
N ARG A 109 2.75 17.11 -3.51
CA ARG A 109 3.26 15.78 -3.84
C ARG A 109 4.54 15.53 -3.08
N PHE A 110 4.56 14.44 -2.33
CA PHE A 110 5.77 13.98 -1.64
C PHE A 110 5.90 12.47 -1.77
N ARG A 111 7.13 11.98 -1.56
CA ARG A 111 7.42 10.55 -1.47
C ARG A 111 7.79 10.25 -0.04
N LEU A 112 7.10 9.29 0.56
CA LEU A 112 7.48 8.72 1.83
C LEU A 112 8.32 7.49 1.53
N THR A 113 9.54 7.47 2.04
CA THR A 113 10.42 6.29 1.97
C THR A 113 10.31 5.57 3.31
N SER A 114 9.73 4.39 3.32
CA SER A 114 9.72 3.52 4.50
C SER A 114 11.09 2.84 4.65
N PRO A 115 11.55 2.51 5.88
CA PRO A 115 12.77 1.73 6.09
C PRO A 115 12.81 0.40 5.31
N ASP A 116 11.66 -0.16 4.96
CA ASP A 116 11.51 -1.42 4.20
C ASP A 116 11.59 -1.24 2.67
N SER A 117 12.10 -0.12 2.16
CA SER A 117 12.26 0.18 0.72
C SER A 117 10.97 0.39 -0.09
N SER A 118 9.79 0.33 0.53
CA SER A 118 8.53 0.75 -0.10
C SER A 118 8.45 2.28 -0.16
N SER A 119 8.36 2.85 -1.37
CA SER A 119 8.07 4.28 -1.58
C SER A 119 6.60 4.51 -1.83
N VAL A 120 5.92 5.28 -0.98
CA VAL A 120 4.53 5.70 -1.20
C VAL A 120 4.53 7.12 -1.75
N ARG A 121 3.91 7.32 -2.92
CA ARG A 121 3.71 8.65 -3.49
C ARG A 121 2.41 9.21 -2.97
N VAL A 122 2.49 10.21 -2.11
CA VAL A 122 1.29 10.86 -1.57
C VAL A 122 1.00 12.12 -2.37
N GLU A 123 -0.21 12.22 -2.91
CA GLU A 123 -0.76 13.42 -3.52
C GLU A 123 -1.86 13.96 -2.60
N VAL A 124 -1.60 15.10 -1.97
CA VAL A 124 -2.55 15.78 -1.11
C VAL A 124 -3.22 16.90 -1.90
N ARG A 125 -4.55 16.89 -1.94
CA ARG A 125 -5.37 17.97 -2.51
C ARG A 125 -5.99 18.76 -1.38
N ILE A 126 -5.81 20.07 -1.41
CA ILE A 126 -6.40 20.97 -0.42
C ILE A 126 -7.72 21.51 -0.97
N ALA A 127 -8.78 21.32 -0.19
CA ALA A 127 -10.09 21.90 -0.43
C ALA A 127 -10.39 22.90 0.69
N VAL A 128 -10.54 24.18 0.34
CA VAL A 128 -10.91 25.21 1.33
C VAL A 128 -12.43 25.28 1.35
N ARG A 129 -13.04 24.52 2.26
CA ARG A 129 -14.49 24.55 2.46
C ARG A 129 -14.81 25.42 3.67
N PRO A 130 -15.71 26.41 3.53
CA PRO A 130 -16.29 27.03 4.71
C PRO A 130 -17.03 25.93 5.48
N ALA A 131 -16.66 25.71 6.74
CA ALA A 131 -17.49 24.89 7.62
C ALA A 131 -18.88 25.54 7.63
N ALA A 132 -19.88 24.82 7.12
CA ALA A 132 -21.25 25.30 7.10
C ALA A 132 -21.66 25.60 8.55
N ILE A 133 -22.12 26.84 8.76
CA ILE A 133 -22.68 27.35 10.03
C ILE A 133 -24.14 26.91 10.11
#